data_AF-A0A2G9NIL6-F1
#
_entry.id   AF-A0A2G9NIL6-F1
#
_cell.length_a   1.000
_cell.length_b   1.000
_cell.length_c   1.000
_cell.angle_alpha   90.00
_cell.angle_beta   90.00
_cell.angle_gamma   90.00
#
_symmetry.space_group_name_H-M   'P 1'
#
loop_
_entity.id
_entity.type
_entity.pdbx_description
1 polymer ?
#
loop_
_entity_poly.entity_id
_entity_poly.type
_entity_poly.pdbx_seq_one_letter_code
_entity_poly.pdbx_strand_id
1 'polypeptide(L)'
;MKSRLLFISGTAILGLSIIFSLYLTIPQDSGLSPDLNTQLKKCNTLIYNGPEKVNIVYIGNKDSVIKYSEFFLETPPFNERKKDFNIYYVDSDPECRIYKGVAVLCDDATTFSTAGSCPNDVIIALKNLEDNTIRSSAYNSLISINTRHSMTVQTHELGHAISNLAEEYLNNQKPPKNSVNCATTCADFNGLEDSCDFAGCSLSNLLRPSENSVMRTLSTNDYNKVSTSAISNSLSKKLSKKSPLTGFVVEDENPCQEEKYFLVTGQLNPEGNLILEPTLITGCSQTDISTDKELTLEVNSQEGYTNTNSINDFIFTDVQYDGEDIISGEVLDLDVFRFTIPSNSEEIVLKDQEGNNIGELILDKSEGTTLCKK
;
A
#
# COMPACT_ATOMS: atom_id res chain seq x y z
N MET A 1 -41.37 -39.50 -44.31
CA MET A 1 -40.78 -38.18 -43.94
C MET A 1 -40.27 -38.09 -42.50
N LYS A 2 -40.82 -38.82 -41.50
CA LYS A 2 -40.35 -38.74 -40.11
C LYS A 2 -38.93 -39.30 -39.84
N SER A 3 -38.40 -40.25 -40.62
CA SER A 3 -37.06 -40.80 -40.35
C SER A 3 -35.90 -39.96 -40.90
N ARG A 4 -36.14 -39.02 -41.83
CA ARG A 4 -35.10 -38.09 -42.32
C ARG A 4 -34.86 -36.91 -41.38
N LEU A 5 -35.83 -36.57 -40.53
CA LEU A 5 -35.70 -35.47 -39.56
C LEU A 5 -34.86 -35.88 -38.32
N LEU A 6 -34.94 -37.16 -37.91
CA LEU A 6 -34.17 -37.71 -36.79
C LEU A 6 -32.67 -37.86 -37.09
N PHE A 7 -32.30 -38.01 -38.36
CA PHE A 7 -30.89 -38.15 -38.75
C PHE A 7 -30.14 -36.81 -38.74
N ILE A 8 -30.83 -35.68 -38.99
CA ILE A 8 -30.19 -34.35 -39.05
C ILE A 8 -29.93 -33.81 -37.64
N SER A 9 -30.79 -34.12 -36.65
CA SER A 9 -30.58 -33.68 -35.26
C SER A 9 -29.44 -34.43 -34.57
N GLY A 10 -29.22 -35.71 -34.87
CA GLY A 10 -28.15 -36.51 -34.27
C GLY A 10 -26.75 -36.04 -34.68
N THR A 11 -26.56 -35.67 -35.95
CA THR A 11 -25.27 -35.20 -36.46
C THR A 11 -24.88 -33.82 -35.93
N ALA A 12 -25.86 -32.94 -35.69
CA ALA A 12 -25.60 -31.61 -35.12
C ALA A 12 -25.16 -31.69 -33.65
N ILE A 13 -25.77 -32.59 -32.87
CA ILE A 13 -25.42 -32.79 -31.45
C ILE A 13 -24.02 -33.42 -31.32
N LEU A 14 -23.67 -34.37 -32.19
CA LEU A 14 -22.34 -34.97 -32.19
C LEU A 14 -21.25 -33.93 -32.53
N GLY A 15 -21.50 -33.08 -33.52
CA GLY A 15 -20.58 -32.00 -33.90
C GLY A 15 -20.34 -30.98 -32.77
N LEU A 16 -21.40 -30.57 -32.07
CA LEU A 16 -21.30 -29.68 -30.91
C LEU A 16 -20.54 -30.32 -29.74
N SER A 17 -20.73 -31.61 -29.49
CA SER A 17 -19.99 -32.32 -28.44
C SER A 17 -18.49 -32.43 -28.75
N ILE A 18 -18.12 -32.59 -30.03
CA ILE A 18 -16.72 -32.66 -30.47
C ILE A 18 -16.06 -31.29 -30.38
N ILE A 19 -16.76 -30.20 -30.73
CA ILE A 19 -16.23 -28.84 -30.58
C ILE A 19 -16.05 -28.48 -29.10
N PHE A 20 -17.02 -28.84 -28.24
CA PHE A 20 -16.94 -28.58 -26.80
C PHE A 20 -15.82 -29.40 -26.12
N SER A 21 -15.64 -30.67 -26.51
CA SER A 21 -14.53 -31.48 -26.01
C SER A 21 -13.18 -31.03 -26.54
N LEU A 22 -13.08 -30.58 -27.80
CA LEU A 22 -11.87 -29.91 -28.31
C LEU A 22 -11.55 -28.64 -27.52
N TYR A 23 -12.56 -27.82 -27.19
CA TYR A 23 -12.38 -26.61 -26.39
C TYR A 23 -11.91 -26.90 -24.95
N LEU A 24 -12.34 -28.02 -24.37
CA LEU A 24 -11.89 -28.49 -23.04
C LEU A 24 -10.50 -29.15 -23.05
N THR A 25 -10.00 -29.56 -24.23
CA THR A 25 -8.66 -30.15 -24.39
C THR A 25 -7.63 -29.19 -24.95
N ILE A 26 -8.00 -27.95 -25.30
CA ILE A 26 -6.99 -26.91 -25.47
C ILE A 26 -6.30 -26.80 -24.12
N PRO A 27 -5.01 -27.18 -23.99
CA PRO A 27 -4.29 -26.89 -22.77
C PRO A 27 -4.45 -25.38 -22.58
N GLN A 28 -5.20 -24.97 -21.57
CA GLN A 28 -4.98 -23.65 -21.04
C GLN A 28 -3.51 -23.70 -20.67
N ASP A 29 -2.68 -22.99 -21.43
CA ASP A 29 -1.36 -22.66 -20.97
C ASP A 29 -1.60 -22.01 -19.61
N SER A 30 -1.49 -22.81 -18.56
CA SER A 30 -1.19 -22.39 -17.21
C SER A 30 0.27 -21.90 -17.19
N GLY A 31 0.68 -21.20 -18.26
CA GLY A 31 1.86 -20.39 -18.37
C GLY A 31 1.71 -19.29 -17.34
N LEU A 32 2.01 -19.69 -16.11
CA LEU A 32 2.71 -18.98 -15.06
C LEU A 32 2.90 -17.52 -15.43
N SER A 33 2.03 -16.68 -14.87
CA SER A 33 2.05 -15.21 -14.81
C SER A 33 2.44 -14.47 -16.10
N PRO A 34 1.77 -13.37 -16.47
CA PRO A 34 2.28 -12.52 -17.54
C PRO A 34 3.77 -12.27 -17.31
N ASP A 35 4.60 -12.57 -18.32
CA ASP A 35 6.06 -12.40 -18.27
C ASP A 35 6.33 -10.91 -18.09
N LEU A 36 6.27 -10.47 -16.83
CA LEU A 36 6.70 -9.17 -16.32
C LEU A 36 8.23 -9.14 -16.35
N ASN A 37 8.82 -9.54 -17.48
CA ASN A 37 10.14 -9.08 -17.93
C ASN A 37 10.04 -7.60 -18.34
N THR A 38 9.36 -6.79 -17.52
CA THR A 38 9.33 -5.35 -17.65
C THR A 38 10.73 -4.88 -17.30
N GLN A 39 11.47 -4.50 -18.33
CA GLN A 39 12.66 -3.68 -18.18
C GLN A 39 12.37 -2.60 -17.14
N LEU A 40 13.12 -2.62 -16.03
CA LEU A 40 12.95 -1.65 -14.96
C LEU A 40 12.95 -0.24 -15.55
N LYS A 41 12.02 0.58 -15.09
CA LYS A 41 11.94 1.96 -15.54
C LYS A 41 13.15 2.72 -14.99
N LYS A 42 13.51 3.82 -15.65
CA LYS A 42 14.62 4.64 -15.18
C LYS A 42 14.27 5.28 -13.83
N CYS A 43 14.99 4.89 -12.79
CA CYS A 43 14.99 5.58 -11.51
C CYS A 43 15.78 6.89 -11.61
N ASN A 44 15.18 7.99 -11.16
CA ASN A 44 15.84 9.29 -11.10
C ASN A 44 15.93 9.74 -9.66
N THR A 45 17.06 10.32 -9.27
CA THR A 45 17.29 10.84 -7.92
C THR A 45 17.08 12.36 -7.92
N LEU A 46 16.23 12.86 -7.02
CA LEU A 46 16.10 14.29 -6.75
C LEU A 46 16.97 14.71 -5.57
N ILE A 47 16.93 13.93 -4.49
CA ILE A 47 17.68 14.19 -3.25
C ILE A 47 18.25 12.88 -2.74
N TYR A 48 19.55 12.88 -2.43
CA TYR A 48 20.22 11.75 -1.80
C TYR A 48 21.03 12.26 -0.62
N ASN A 49 20.61 11.87 0.58
CA ASN A 49 21.22 12.22 1.86
C ASN A 49 21.97 11.03 2.51
N GLY A 50 22.14 9.93 1.77
CA GLY A 50 22.90 8.74 2.17
C GLY A 50 22.08 7.44 2.15
N PRO A 51 22.72 6.28 2.30
CA PRO A 51 22.06 4.98 2.15
C PRO A 51 21.09 4.63 3.30
N GLU A 52 21.31 5.20 4.49
CA GLU A 52 20.53 4.89 5.71
C GLU A 52 19.36 5.85 5.95
N LYS A 53 18.82 6.43 4.87
CA LYS A 53 17.73 7.41 4.93
C LYS A 53 16.40 6.77 4.55
N VAL A 54 15.30 7.43 4.87
CA VAL A 54 13.96 7.00 4.44
C VAL A 54 13.80 7.33 2.96
N ASN A 55 13.54 6.32 2.15
CA ASN A 55 13.45 6.43 0.71
C ASN A 55 11.99 6.69 0.31
N ILE A 56 11.73 7.86 -0.29
CA ILE A 56 10.42 8.19 -0.85
C ILE A 56 10.54 8.11 -2.37
N VAL A 57 9.72 7.28 -3.01
CA VAL A 57 9.64 7.23 -4.47
C VAL A 57 8.33 7.86 -4.94
N TYR A 58 8.44 8.81 -5.85
CA TYR A 58 7.30 9.36 -6.56
C TYR A 58 7.12 8.69 -7.91
N ILE A 59 5.88 8.41 -8.29
CA ILE A 59 5.51 7.96 -9.64
C ILE A 59 4.60 9.03 -10.24
N GLY A 60 5.06 9.70 -11.29
CA GLY A 60 4.32 10.79 -11.91
C GLY A 60 5.21 11.59 -12.86
N ASN A 61 4.63 12.58 -13.53
CA ASN A 61 5.40 13.48 -14.37
C ASN A 61 6.40 14.30 -13.54
N LYS A 62 7.57 14.58 -14.11
CA LYS A 62 8.67 15.28 -13.43
C LYS A 62 8.26 16.59 -12.74
N ASP A 63 7.45 17.43 -13.38
CA ASP A 63 7.09 18.75 -12.84
C ASP A 63 6.19 18.65 -11.60
N SER A 64 5.21 17.75 -11.63
CA SER A 64 4.36 17.44 -10.47
C SER A 64 5.17 16.83 -9.35
N VAL A 65 6.08 15.91 -9.66
CA VAL A 65 6.97 15.31 -8.65
C VAL A 65 7.80 16.38 -7.94
N ILE A 66 8.47 17.27 -8.68
CA ILE A 66 9.29 18.34 -8.08
C ILE A 66 8.43 19.17 -7.14
N LYS A 67 7.28 19.66 -7.63
CA LYS A 67 6.34 20.47 -6.84
C LYS A 67 5.90 19.79 -5.54
N TYR A 68 5.45 18.53 -5.60
CA TYR A 68 5.00 17.79 -4.42
C TYR A 68 6.15 17.43 -3.48
N SER A 69 7.34 17.14 -4.01
CA SER A 69 8.52 16.87 -3.19
C SER A 69 9.02 18.10 -2.42
N GLU A 70 8.98 19.28 -3.04
CA GLU A 70 9.31 20.54 -2.39
C GLU A 70 8.31 20.86 -1.29
N PHE A 71 7.01 20.75 -1.58
CA PHE A 71 5.94 20.95 -0.60
C PHE A 71 6.07 20.00 0.61
N PHE A 72 6.33 18.71 0.37
CA PHE A 72 6.58 17.74 1.43
C PHE A 72 7.74 18.19 2.33
N LEU A 73 8.87 18.59 1.75
CA LEU A 73 10.03 19.04 2.52
C LEU A 73 9.84 20.39 3.20
N GLU A 74 8.89 21.21 2.79
CA GLU A 74 8.57 22.48 3.46
C GLU A 74 7.57 22.31 4.60
N THR A 75 6.86 21.18 4.64
CA THR A 75 5.80 20.90 5.61
C THR A 75 6.33 20.31 6.92
N PRO A 76 5.88 20.79 8.10
CA PRO A 76 6.19 20.17 9.38
C PRO A 76 5.58 18.76 9.55
N PRO A 77 6.23 17.83 10.28
CA PRO A 77 7.56 17.94 10.88
C PRO A 77 8.71 17.59 9.90
N PHE A 78 8.41 17.33 8.63
CA PHE A 78 9.38 16.85 7.65
C PHE A 78 10.44 17.91 7.31
N ASN A 79 10.08 19.19 7.38
CA ASN A 79 10.97 20.32 7.13
C ASN A 79 12.15 20.44 8.10
N GLU A 80 11.99 20.00 9.35
CA GLU A 80 13.07 19.92 10.34
C GLU A 80 13.94 18.68 10.12
N ARG A 81 13.46 17.73 9.32
CA ARG A 81 14.08 16.41 9.08
C ARG A 81 14.45 16.17 7.62
N LYS A 82 14.64 17.22 6.82
CA LYS A 82 14.99 17.12 5.38
C LYS A 82 16.14 16.15 5.08
N LYS A 83 17.14 16.08 5.98
CA LYS A 83 18.33 15.21 5.86
C LYS A 83 18.06 13.73 6.14
N ASP A 84 16.86 13.38 6.58
CA ASP A 84 16.47 12.01 6.90
C ASP A 84 15.82 11.29 5.71
N PHE A 85 15.64 11.98 4.57
CA PHE A 85 14.97 11.45 3.39
C PHE A 85 15.88 11.39 2.17
N ASN A 86 15.73 10.32 1.38
CA ASN A 86 16.09 10.30 -0.03
C ASN A 86 14.80 10.44 -0.85
N ILE A 87 14.86 11.22 -1.93
CA ILE A 87 13.72 11.40 -2.83
C ILE A 87 14.12 10.91 -4.22
N TYR A 88 13.39 9.91 -4.69
CA TYR A 88 13.50 9.33 -6.01
C TYR A 88 12.21 9.56 -6.80
N TYR A 89 12.28 9.43 -8.12
CA TYR A 89 11.09 9.38 -8.95
C TYR A 89 11.27 8.55 -10.20
N VAL A 90 10.13 8.04 -10.67
CA VAL A 90 10.00 7.41 -11.97
C VAL A 90 9.02 8.25 -12.79
N ASP A 91 9.51 8.79 -13.91
CA ASP A 91 8.71 9.59 -14.84
C ASP A 91 7.79 8.67 -15.64
N SER A 92 6.61 8.43 -15.09
CA SER A 92 5.58 7.54 -15.62
C SER A 92 4.22 8.01 -15.16
N ASP A 93 3.20 7.82 -15.99
CA ASP A 93 1.82 7.90 -15.53
C ASP A 93 1.50 6.63 -14.73
N PRO A 94 1.09 6.71 -13.45
CA PRO A 94 0.74 5.53 -12.68
C PRO A 94 -0.56 4.91 -13.20
N GLU A 95 -0.61 3.58 -13.20
CA GLU A 95 -1.84 2.82 -13.41
C GLU A 95 -2.64 2.88 -12.10
N CYS A 96 -3.87 3.39 -12.21
CA CYS A 96 -4.75 3.58 -11.05
C CYS A 96 -6.18 3.27 -11.46
N ARG A 97 -6.95 2.72 -10.52
CA ARG A 97 -8.39 2.48 -10.66
C ARG A 97 -9.18 3.45 -9.80
N ILE A 98 -10.44 3.67 -10.18
CA ILE A 98 -11.40 4.37 -9.32
C ILE A 98 -12.03 3.35 -8.38
N TYR A 99 -11.54 3.29 -7.15
CA TYR A 99 -11.99 2.33 -6.14
C TYR A 99 -13.35 2.73 -5.59
N LYS A 100 -14.30 1.78 -5.63
CA LYS A 100 -15.70 1.92 -5.19
C LYS A 100 -16.40 3.19 -5.74
N GLY A 101 -15.92 3.72 -6.86
CA GLY A 101 -16.45 4.94 -7.50
C GLY A 101 -16.09 6.26 -6.78
N VAL A 102 -15.25 6.24 -5.75
CA VAL A 102 -15.04 7.41 -4.87
C VAL A 102 -13.59 7.88 -4.78
N ALA A 103 -12.61 6.98 -4.93
CA ALA A 103 -11.20 7.32 -4.69
C ALA A 103 -10.27 6.78 -5.77
N VAL A 104 -9.18 7.48 -6.06
CA VAL A 104 -8.09 6.96 -6.88
C VAL A 104 -7.24 6.02 -6.04
N LEU A 105 -6.99 4.82 -6.57
CA LEU A 105 -6.16 3.81 -5.91
C LEU A 105 -5.21 3.21 -6.95
N CYS A 106 -3.90 3.40 -6.73
CA CYS A 106 -2.82 2.93 -7.60
C CYS A 106 -2.16 1.67 -7.02
N ASP A 107 -2.94 0.76 -6.45
CA ASP A 107 -2.46 -0.39 -5.68
C ASP A 107 -2.17 -1.64 -6.54
N ASP A 108 -1.72 -1.49 -7.79
CA ASP A 108 -1.51 -2.62 -8.70
C ASP A 108 -0.06 -3.10 -8.80
N ALA A 109 0.11 -4.30 -9.39
CA ALA A 109 1.44 -4.89 -9.59
C ALA A 109 2.37 -4.02 -10.45
N THR A 110 1.82 -3.29 -11.43
CA THR A 110 2.58 -2.36 -12.27
C THR A 110 3.16 -1.22 -11.45
N THR A 111 2.42 -0.71 -10.46
CA THR A 111 2.84 0.37 -9.57
C THR A 111 3.95 -0.10 -8.63
N PHE A 112 3.82 -1.28 -8.01
CA PHE A 112 4.88 -1.86 -7.19
C PHE A 112 6.14 -2.18 -8.01
N SER A 113 6.00 -2.74 -9.21
CA SER A 113 7.11 -2.96 -10.13
C SER A 113 7.79 -1.64 -10.55
N THR A 114 6.99 -0.61 -10.86
CA THR A 114 7.49 0.72 -11.20
C THR A 114 8.25 1.34 -10.03
N ALA A 115 7.69 1.32 -8.82
CA ALA A 115 8.35 1.80 -7.60
C ALA A 115 9.66 1.04 -7.32
N GLY A 116 9.66 -0.28 -7.53
CA GLY A 116 10.83 -1.16 -7.38
C GLY A 116 12.01 -0.84 -8.30
N SER A 117 11.85 0.07 -9.25
CA SER A 117 12.99 0.62 -9.99
C SER A 117 13.93 1.46 -9.09
N CYS A 118 13.41 1.96 -7.96
CA CYS A 118 14.11 2.78 -6.97
C CYS A 118 14.02 2.15 -5.57
N PRO A 119 14.96 2.45 -4.65
CA PRO A 119 14.75 2.19 -3.23
C PRO A 119 13.46 2.89 -2.76
N ASN A 120 12.58 2.17 -2.05
CA ASN A 120 11.26 2.69 -1.69
C ASN A 120 10.78 2.18 -0.31
N ASP A 121 10.68 3.10 0.65
CA ASP A 121 9.99 2.87 1.93
C ASP A 121 8.55 3.42 1.90
N VAL A 122 8.32 4.46 1.10
CA VAL A 122 7.01 5.10 0.85
C VAL A 122 6.88 5.35 -0.65
N ILE A 123 5.74 4.95 -1.22
CA ILE A 123 5.40 5.18 -2.63
C ILE A 123 4.34 6.27 -2.70
N ILE A 124 4.55 7.28 -3.55
CA ILE A 124 3.58 8.34 -3.81
C ILE A 124 3.28 8.36 -5.31
N ALA A 125 2.10 7.86 -5.68
CA ALA A 125 1.61 7.88 -7.05
C ALA A 125 0.79 9.16 -7.29
N LEU A 126 1.23 10.00 -8.22
CA LEU A 126 0.58 11.25 -8.60
C LEU A 126 -0.23 11.04 -9.87
N LYS A 127 -1.56 11.06 -9.76
CA LYS A 127 -2.48 10.91 -10.88
C LYS A 127 -3.24 12.21 -11.12
N ASN A 128 -3.17 12.75 -12.33
CA ASN A 128 -4.04 13.85 -12.73
C ASN A 128 -5.35 13.28 -13.29
N LEU A 129 -6.44 13.42 -12.55
CA LEU A 129 -7.77 13.02 -13.00
C LEU A 129 -8.55 14.24 -13.45
N GLU A 130 -9.40 14.11 -14.46
CA GLU A 130 -10.29 15.21 -14.86
C GLU A 130 -11.40 15.48 -13.83
N ASP A 131 -11.75 14.50 -13.01
CA ASP A 131 -12.78 14.63 -11.99
C ASP A 131 -12.16 14.99 -10.63
N ASN A 132 -12.52 16.15 -10.07
CA ASN A 132 -12.06 16.61 -8.76
C ASN A 132 -12.90 16.06 -7.59
N THR A 133 -13.98 15.32 -7.86
CA THR A 133 -14.76 14.62 -6.84
C THR A 133 -14.14 13.28 -6.43
N ILE A 134 -13.26 12.72 -7.29
CA ILE A 134 -12.52 11.51 -6.97
C ILE A 134 -11.43 11.82 -5.96
N ARG A 135 -11.59 11.27 -4.75
CA ARG A 135 -10.71 11.42 -3.57
C ARG A 135 -9.32 10.84 -3.81
N SER A 136 -8.33 11.36 -3.10
CA SER A 136 -7.04 10.67 -2.94
C SER A 136 -7.21 9.49 -1.98
N SER A 137 -6.17 8.66 -1.86
CA SER A 137 -6.18 7.59 -0.86
C SER A 137 -4.80 7.24 -0.31
N ALA A 138 -4.78 6.69 0.91
CA ALA A 138 -3.63 6.00 1.49
C ALA A 138 -3.95 4.54 1.78
N TYR A 139 -3.00 3.68 1.44
CA TYR A 139 -3.03 2.26 1.73
C TYR A 139 -1.61 1.76 2.06
N ASN A 140 -1.39 1.31 3.30
CA ASN A 140 -0.05 0.97 3.80
C ASN A 140 0.95 2.12 3.53
N SER A 141 2.10 1.82 2.93
CA SER A 141 3.14 2.78 2.54
C SER A 141 2.89 3.43 1.16
N LEU A 142 1.75 3.14 0.51
CA LEU A 142 1.39 3.68 -0.79
C LEU A 142 0.34 4.79 -0.63
N ILE A 143 0.60 5.92 -1.26
CA ILE A 143 -0.32 7.05 -1.34
C ILE A 143 -0.68 7.29 -2.81
N SER A 144 -1.97 7.39 -3.11
CA SER A 144 -2.51 7.70 -4.43
C SER A 144 -3.12 9.10 -4.40
N ILE A 145 -2.47 10.08 -5.04
CA ILE A 145 -2.89 11.48 -5.03
C ILE A 145 -3.60 11.83 -6.33
N ASN A 146 -4.82 12.37 -6.22
CA ASN A 146 -5.43 13.14 -7.28
C ASN A 146 -4.81 14.55 -7.30
N THR A 147 -3.99 14.87 -8.31
CA THR A 147 -3.24 16.13 -8.35
C THR A 147 -4.11 17.38 -8.56
N ARG A 148 -5.43 17.21 -8.71
CA ARG A 148 -6.39 18.33 -8.72
C ARG A 148 -6.78 18.81 -7.33
N HIS A 149 -6.48 18.06 -6.28
CA HIS A 149 -6.73 18.48 -4.90
C HIS A 149 -5.61 19.36 -4.34
N SER A 150 -5.87 19.98 -3.19
CA SER A 150 -4.84 20.70 -2.43
C SER A 150 -3.68 19.76 -2.10
N MET A 151 -2.44 20.28 -2.15
CA MET A 151 -1.27 19.49 -1.74
C MET A 151 -1.32 19.11 -0.26
N THR A 152 -2.11 19.80 0.57
CA THR A 152 -2.38 19.41 1.96
C THR A 152 -2.91 17.98 2.09
N VAL A 153 -3.60 17.46 1.07
CA VAL A 153 -4.00 16.04 1.02
C VAL A 153 -2.78 15.13 1.10
N GLN A 154 -1.66 15.44 0.42
CA GLN A 154 -0.44 14.64 0.55
C GLN A 154 0.04 14.58 2.00
N THR A 155 0.00 15.70 2.72
CA THR A 155 0.37 15.75 4.14
C THR A 155 -0.57 14.88 4.96
N HIS A 156 -1.88 14.99 4.75
CA HIS A 156 -2.86 14.13 5.41
C HIS A 156 -2.55 12.63 5.21
N GLU A 157 -2.41 12.20 3.94
CA GLU A 157 -2.18 10.80 3.57
C GLU A 157 -0.84 10.25 4.09
N LEU A 158 0.19 11.09 4.19
CA LEU A 158 1.48 10.72 4.80
C LEU A 158 1.34 10.39 6.28
N GLY A 159 0.37 10.99 6.99
CA GLY A 159 0.06 10.65 8.37
C GLY A 159 -0.37 9.19 8.52
N HIS A 160 -1.25 8.73 7.62
CA HIS A 160 -1.64 7.32 7.55
C HIS A 160 -0.45 6.44 7.16
N ALA A 161 0.28 6.80 6.09
CA ALA A 161 1.29 5.92 5.52
C ALA A 161 2.54 5.74 6.40
N ILE A 162 2.95 6.79 7.13
CA ILE A 162 4.17 6.75 7.96
C ILE A 162 3.87 6.27 9.38
N SER A 163 2.73 6.66 9.94
CA SER A 163 2.46 6.51 11.37
C SER A 163 1.11 5.92 11.71
N ASN A 164 0.35 5.45 10.72
CA ASN A 164 -0.93 4.78 10.95
C ASN A 164 -1.89 5.65 11.79
N LEU A 165 -1.83 6.96 11.56
CA LEU A 165 -2.74 7.92 12.20
C LEU A 165 -4.17 7.65 11.72
N ALA A 166 -5.14 7.93 12.57
CA ALA A 166 -6.57 7.83 12.24
C ALA A 166 -7.12 9.19 11.79
N GLU A 167 -8.33 9.17 11.23
CA GLU A 167 -9.10 10.40 11.00
C GLU A 167 -9.52 11.05 12.31
N GLU A 168 -9.26 12.34 12.44
CA GLU A 168 -9.70 13.14 13.58
C GLU A 168 -11.08 13.78 13.38
N TYR A 169 -11.64 13.73 12.16
CA TYR A 169 -13.04 14.08 11.90
C TYR A 169 -13.97 12.85 12.07
N LEU A 170 -15.29 13.08 12.11
CA LEU A 170 -16.28 12.01 12.28
C LEU A 170 -16.60 11.36 10.94
N ASN A 171 -16.33 10.06 10.82
CA ASN A 171 -16.69 9.23 9.66
C ASN A 171 -17.47 7.96 10.05
N ASN A 172 -17.72 7.76 11.36
CA ASN A 172 -18.35 6.57 11.95
C ASN A 172 -17.61 5.25 11.67
N GLN A 173 -16.35 5.31 11.27
CA GLN A 173 -15.48 4.16 11.08
C GLN A 173 -14.60 3.97 12.31
N LYS A 174 -14.25 2.72 12.61
CA LYS A 174 -13.34 2.42 13.71
C LYS A 174 -11.94 2.88 13.32
N PRO A 175 -11.23 3.63 14.18
CA PRO A 175 -9.83 3.94 13.92
C PRO A 175 -8.99 2.69 13.73
N PRO A 176 -7.94 2.76 12.91
CA PRO A 176 -6.93 1.72 12.86
C PRO A 176 -6.38 1.47 14.27
N LYS A 177 -6.36 0.23 14.80
CA LYS A 177 -5.79 -0.05 16.14
C LYS A 177 -4.39 0.56 16.37
N ASN A 178 -4.06 1.01 17.56
CA ASN A 178 -2.77 1.69 17.81
C ASN A 178 -2.60 3.05 17.10
N SER A 179 -3.62 3.58 16.41
CA SER A 179 -3.64 4.99 16.05
C SER A 179 -3.60 5.81 17.33
N VAL A 180 -2.52 6.56 17.55
CA VAL A 180 -2.31 7.27 18.83
C VAL A 180 -3.05 8.60 18.91
N ASN A 181 -3.56 9.11 17.77
CA ASN A 181 -4.25 10.40 17.69
C ASN A 181 -5.77 10.32 17.92
N CYS A 182 -6.33 9.12 18.12
CA CYS A 182 -7.70 8.93 18.60
C CYS A 182 -7.71 8.09 19.88
N ALA A 183 -8.26 8.61 20.96
CA ALA A 183 -8.21 7.97 22.28
C ALA A 183 -9.57 7.88 22.96
N THR A 184 -9.73 6.90 23.84
CA THR A 184 -10.91 6.82 24.73
C THR A 184 -10.81 7.76 25.92
N THR A 185 -9.58 8.02 26.38
CA THR A 185 -9.32 8.90 27.51
C THR A 185 -8.20 9.87 27.20
N CYS A 186 -8.24 11.04 27.82
CA CYS A 186 -7.21 12.06 27.60
C CYS A 186 -5.81 11.60 28.04
N ALA A 187 -5.73 10.74 29.06
CA ALA A 187 -4.46 10.20 29.57
C ALA A 187 -3.67 9.41 28.51
N ASP A 188 -4.35 8.84 27.51
CA ASP A 188 -3.72 8.05 26.45
C ASP A 188 -2.84 8.92 25.52
N PHE A 189 -3.05 10.24 25.51
CA PHE A 189 -2.22 11.20 24.77
C PHE A 189 -0.92 11.57 25.49
N ASN A 190 -0.72 11.09 26.72
CA ASN A 190 0.50 11.29 27.51
C ASN A 190 0.90 12.77 27.74
N GLY A 191 -0.08 13.67 27.86
CA GLY A 191 0.15 15.09 28.13
C GLY A 191 0.61 15.88 26.90
N LEU A 192 0.49 15.31 25.69
CA LEU A 192 0.79 15.99 24.43
C LEU A 192 -0.46 16.65 23.81
N GLU A 193 -1.64 16.41 24.36
CA GLU A 193 -2.87 17.06 23.95
C GLU A 193 -2.90 18.56 24.29
N ASP A 194 -3.66 19.33 23.51
CA ASP A 194 -3.95 20.73 23.81
C ASP A 194 -5.12 20.88 24.78
N SER A 195 -6.12 20.00 24.68
CA SER A 195 -7.24 19.88 25.63
C SER A 195 -7.88 18.49 25.57
N CYS A 196 -8.54 18.10 26.65
CA CYS A 196 -9.34 16.87 26.74
C CYS A 196 -10.79 17.03 26.26
N ASP A 197 -11.19 18.24 25.86
CA ASP A 197 -12.59 18.58 25.56
C ASP A 197 -12.98 18.35 24.08
N PHE A 198 -12.03 17.92 23.24
CA PHE A 198 -12.25 17.74 21.81
C PHE A 198 -12.83 16.35 21.51
N ALA A 199 -14.15 16.22 21.68
CA ALA A 199 -14.89 15.01 21.35
C ALA A 199 -15.05 14.81 19.83
N GLY A 200 -14.97 13.56 19.40
CA GLY A 200 -15.04 13.11 18.01
C GLY A 200 -13.65 12.88 17.40
N CYS A 201 -13.39 11.62 17.02
CA CYS A 201 -12.16 11.19 16.33
C CYS A 201 -12.45 9.85 15.62
N SER A 202 -12.81 9.89 14.34
CA SER A 202 -13.49 8.84 13.57
C SER A 202 -14.87 8.45 14.14
N LEU A 203 -14.96 8.13 15.44
CA LEU A 203 -16.17 7.85 16.21
C LEU A 203 -16.50 8.98 17.20
N SER A 204 -17.79 9.16 17.49
CA SER A 204 -18.27 10.21 18.39
C SER A 204 -17.89 10.01 19.87
N ASN A 205 -17.56 8.77 20.26
CA ASN A 205 -17.17 8.41 21.64
C ASN A 205 -15.65 8.42 21.86
N LEU A 206 -14.86 8.85 20.86
CA LEU A 206 -13.42 9.03 20.97
C LEU A 206 -13.07 10.51 21.08
N LEU A 207 -11.89 10.78 21.59
CA LEU A 207 -11.30 12.11 21.73
C LEU A 207 -10.19 12.27 20.69
N ARG A 208 -10.02 13.49 20.20
CA ARG A 208 -8.83 13.94 19.46
C ARG A 208 -7.99 14.84 20.37
N PRO A 209 -6.67 14.95 20.15
CA PRO A 209 -5.78 15.70 21.06
C PRO A 209 -5.83 17.22 20.86
N SER A 210 -6.39 17.70 19.75
CA SER A 210 -6.41 19.12 19.38
C SER A 210 -7.60 19.47 18.52
N GLU A 211 -7.99 20.75 18.50
CA GLU A 211 -8.98 21.24 17.54
C GLU A 211 -8.39 21.32 16.11
N ASN A 212 -7.12 21.69 15.95
CA ASN A 212 -6.52 21.92 14.63
C ASN A 212 -5.42 20.88 14.35
N SER A 213 -5.61 20.10 13.30
CA SER A 213 -4.68 19.08 12.82
C SER A 213 -5.00 18.77 11.37
N VAL A 214 -3.99 18.51 10.55
CA VAL A 214 -4.17 18.06 9.16
C VAL A 214 -4.97 16.76 9.07
N MET A 215 -4.93 15.90 10.10
CA MET A 215 -5.75 14.68 10.19
C MET A 215 -7.25 14.97 10.46
N ARG A 216 -7.62 16.23 10.70
CA ARG A 216 -9.02 16.67 10.93
C ARG A 216 -9.54 17.54 9.80
N THR A 217 -8.71 18.43 9.28
CA THR A 217 -9.06 19.42 8.24
C THR A 217 -7.90 19.63 7.28
N LEU A 218 -8.19 19.84 5.99
CA LEU A 218 -7.16 20.14 4.98
C LEU A 218 -6.92 21.65 4.82
N SER A 219 -7.45 22.47 5.74
CA SER A 219 -7.15 23.92 5.81
C SER A 219 -5.81 24.23 6.48
N THR A 220 -5.10 23.23 6.99
CA THR A 220 -3.78 23.34 7.60
C THR A 220 -2.88 22.18 7.18
N ASN A 221 -1.57 22.42 7.14
CA ASN A 221 -0.57 21.37 6.94
C ASN A 221 0.03 20.87 8.26
N ASP A 222 -0.38 21.45 9.38
CA ASP A 222 0.21 21.15 10.68
C ASP A 222 -0.46 19.92 11.29
N TYR A 223 0.35 18.93 11.67
CA TYR A 223 -0.07 17.90 12.60
C TYR A 223 -0.08 18.47 14.03
N ASN A 224 -0.97 17.97 14.87
CA ASN A 224 -0.88 18.22 16.30
C ASN A 224 0.35 17.55 16.94
N LYS A 225 0.61 17.84 18.21
CA LYS A 225 1.80 17.34 18.93
C LYS A 225 1.84 15.82 19.07
N VAL A 226 0.68 15.17 19.28
CA VAL A 226 0.59 13.70 19.38
C VAL A 226 0.97 13.07 18.04
N SER A 227 0.35 13.53 16.95
CA SER A 227 0.62 13.08 15.58
C SER A 227 2.07 13.36 15.15
N THR A 228 2.61 14.54 15.48
CA THR A 228 4.02 14.91 15.23
C THR A 228 5.00 13.98 15.95
N SER A 229 4.71 13.66 17.22
CA SER A 229 5.52 12.73 18.02
C SER A 229 5.48 11.32 17.41
N ALA A 230 4.29 10.85 17.00
CA ALA A 230 4.10 9.56 16.34
C ALA A 230 4.91 9.45 15.04
N ILE A 231 4.84 10.47 14.17
CA ILE A 231 5.63 10.59 12.93
C ILE A 231 7.12 10.54 13.23
N SER A 232 7.57 11.33 14.20
CA SER A 232 8.98 11.37 14.58
C SER A 232 9.49 10.02 15.08
N ASN A 233 8.69 9.31 15.89
CA ASN A 233 8.99 7.99 16.41
C ASN A 233 9.03 6.93 15.30
N SER A 234 8.03 6.90 14.40
CA SER A 234 8.00 5.97 13.26
C SER A 234 9.22 6.14 12.36
N LEU A 235 9.56 7.38 12.02
CA LEU A 235 10.75 7.69 11.22
C LEU A 235 12.04 7.27 11.93
N SER A 236 12.16 7.54 13.24
CA SER A 236 13.35 7.15 14.02
C SER A 236 13.51 5.63 14.10
N LYS A 237 12.40 4.88 14.23
CA LYS A 237 12.38 3.41 14.19
C LYS A 237 12.83 2.89 12.82
N LYS A 238 12.38 3.51 11.72
CA LYS A 238 12.83 3.14 10.36
C LYS A 238 14.32 3.41 10.17
N LEU A 239 14.83 4.54 10.64
CA LEU A 239 16.25 4.90 10.53
C LEU A 239 17.15 3.97 11.37
N SER A 240 16.74 3.58 12.58
CA SER A 240 17.57 2.73 13.44
C SER A 240 17.74 1.30 12.90
N LYS A 241 16.71 0.77 12.23
CA LYS A 241 16.77 -0.53 11.55
C LYS A 241 17.75 -0.57 10.39
N LYS A 242 18.09 0.57 9.79
CA LYS A 242 19.03 0.69 8.66
C LYS A 242 20.50 0.76 9.08
N SER A 243 20.83 0.45 10.35
CA SER A 243 22.19 0.55 10.88
C SER A 243 23.24 -0.22 10.04
N PRO A 244 24.47 0.32 9.94
CA PRO A 244 25.43 -0.09 8.91
C PRO A 244 25.96 -1.49 9.16
N LEU A 245 25.96 -2.31 8.10
CA LEU A 245 27.00 -3.32 7.93
C LEU A 245 28.36 -2.59 7.99
N THR A 246 29.12 -2.85 9.04
CA THR A 246 30.44 -2.25 9.27
C THR A 246 31.43 -2.75 8.22
N GLY A 247 31.47 -2.07 7.07
CA GLY A 247 32.42 -2.33 6.00
C GLY A 247 32.31 -1.25 4.95
N PHE A 248 33.44 -0.65 4.57
CA PHE A 248 33.50 0.26 3.42
C PHE A 248 33.19 -0.53 2.14
N VAL A 249 31.91 -0.73 1.85
CA VAL A 249 31.45 -1.24 0.57
C VAL A 249 31.33 -0.03 -0.36
N VAL A 250 31.96 -0.14 -1.52
CA VAL A 250 31.93 0.87 -2.58
C VAL A 250 30.46 1.12 -2.94
N GLU A 251 30.04 2.39 -2.87
CA GLU A 251 28.67 2.84 -3.13
C GLU A 251 28.31 2.61 -4.61
N ASP A 252 27.71 1.48 -4.95
CA ASP A 252 26.91 1.38 -6.16
C ASP A 252 25.61 2.20 -5.93
N GLU A 253 25.29 3.10 -6.87
CA GLU A 253 24.21 4.08 -6.74
C GLU A 253 22.80 3.47 -6.59
N ASN A 254 22.61 2.15 -6.75
CA ASN A 254 21.34 1.48 -6.48
C ASN A 254 21.49 -0.07 -6.36
N PRO A 255 21.86 -0.61 -5.18
CA PRO A 255 22.23 -2.02 -5.04
C PRO A 255 21.08 -3.02 -5.28
N CYS A 256 19.82 -2.56 -5.24
CA CYS A 256 18.66 -3.44 -5.24
C CYS A 256 17.98 -3.61 -6.61
N GLN A 257 18.46 -3.00 -7.70
CA GLN A 257 17.80 -3.12 -9.01
C GLN A 257 17.83 -4.54 -9.59
N GLU A 258 18.84 -5.33 -9.23
CA GLU A 258 18.97 -6.72 -9.69
C GLU A 258 18.39 -7.73 -8.68
N GLU A 259 17.95 -7.26 -7.50
CA GLU A 259 17.32 -8.10 -6.51
C GLU A 259 15.99 -8.66 -7.02
N LYS A 260 15.54 -9.74 -6.39
CA LYS A 260 14.23 -10.32 -6.66
C LYS A 260 13.42 -10.38 -5.37
N TYR A 261 12.12 -10.20 -5.50
CA TYR A 261 11.17 -10.33 -4.40
C TYR A 261 9.85 -10.87 -4.93
N PHE A 262 9.05 -11.48 -4.07
CA PHE A 262 7.67 -11.80 -4.43
C PHE A 262 6.77 -10.64 -4.03
N LEU A 263 5.96 -10.16 -4.97
CA LEU A 263 4.75 -9.41 -4.68
C LEU A 263 3.61 -10.41 -4.51
N VAL A 264 3.10 -10.54 -3.29
CA VAL A 264 1.99 -11.44 -2.98
C VAL A 264 0.71 -10.65 -3.01
N THR A 265 -0.24 -11.08 -3.85
CA THR A 265 -1.60 -10.55 -3.90
C THR A 265 -2.51 -11.47 -3.11
N GLY A 266 -3.20 -10.93 -2.11
CA GLY A 266 -4.18 -11.65 -1.30
C GLY A 266 -5.61 -11.18 -1.57
N GLN A 267 -6.55 -12.10 -1.67
CA GLN A 267 -7.97 -11.79 -1.85
C GLN A 267 -8.86 -12.85 -1.17
N LEU A 268 -10.00 -12.42 -0.62
CA LEU A 268 -11.02 -13.35 -0.14
C LEU A 268 -11.96 -13.74 -1.28
N ASN A 269 -12.17 -15.03 -1.48
CA ASN A 269 -13.15 -15.53 -2.42
C ASN A 269 -14.59 -15.40 -1.86
N PRO A 270 -15.65 -15.61 -2.67
CA PRO A 270 -17.04 -15.49 -2.21
C PRO A 270 -17.42 -16.42 -1.04
N GLU A 271 -16.68 -17.51 -0.85
CA GLU A 271 -16.86 -18.43 0.28
C GLU A 271 -16.05 -18.02 1.53
N GLY A 272 -15.36 -16.86 1.49
CA GLY A 272 -14.55 -16.34 2.60
C GLY A 272 -13.17 -16.99 2.73
N ASN A 273 -12.71 -17.74 1.74
CA ASN A 273 -11.37 -18.32 1.76
C ASN A 273 -10.34 -17.34 1.22
N LEU A 274 -9.19 -17.29 1.88
CA LEU A 274 -8.05 -16.50 1.43
C LEU A 274 -7.29 -17.19 0.29
N ILE A 275 -7.09 -16.46 -0.80
CA ILE A 275 -6.28 -16.85 -1.96
C ILE A 275 -5.05 -15.95 -1.99
N LEU A 276 -3.86 -16.55 -2.09
CA LEU A 276 -2.58 -15.85 -2.20
C LEU A 276 -1.91 -16.17 -3.54
N GLU A 277 -1.57 -15.13 -4.29
CA GLU A 277 -0.98 -15.22 -5.62
C GLU A 277 0.38 -14.50 -5.64
N PRO A 278 1.51 -15.23 -5.53
CA PRO A 278 2.83 -14.63 -5.59
C PRO A 278 3.23 -14.33 -7.04
N THR A 279 3.81 -13.16 -7.26
CA THR A 279 4.46 -12.77 -8.52
C THR A 279 5.90 -12.41 -8.24
N LEU A 280 6.84 -13.06 -8.93
CA LEU A 280 8.26 -12.73 -8.80
C LEU A 280 8.56 -11.44 -9.58
N ILE A 281 9.10 -10.44 -8.89
CA ILE A 281 9.48 -9.15 -9.46
C ILE A 281 10.99 -8.95 -9.27
N THR A 282 11.63 -8.34 -10.26
CA THR A 282 13.00 -7.85 -10.15
C THR A 282 12.99 -6.37 -9.77
N GLY A 283 13.84 -5.97 -8.81
CA GLY A 283 13.98 -4.61 -8.32
C GLY A 283 14.01 -4.53 -6.79
N CYS A 284 13.92 -3.30 -6.31
CA CYS A 284 13.94 -2.96 -4.90
C CYS A 284 12.61 -3.29 -4.23
N SER A 285 12.61 -4.26 -3.32
CA SER A 285 11.46 -4.56 -2.47
C SER A 285 11.20 -3.44 -1.45
N GLN A 286 9.97 -3.33 -0.97
CA GLN A 286 9.68 -2.43 0.14
C GLN A 286 10.31 -2.97 1.43
N THR A 287 11.16 -2.17 2.05
CA THR A 287 11.99 -2.58 3.18
C THR A 287 11.27 -2.66 4.53
N ASP A 288 10.02 -2.22 4.64
CA ASP A 288 9.29 -2.25 5.91
C ASP A 288 7.77 -2.05 5.72
N ILE A 289 7.00 -3.15 5.79
CA ILE A 289 5.53 -3.13 5.96
C ILE A 289 5.25 -3.30 7.46
N SER A 290 5.81 -2.41 8.28
CA SER A 290 5.47 -2.34 9.70
C SER A 290 4.39 -1.27 9.85
N THR A 291 3.14 -1.66 9.59
CA THR A 291 1.99 -0.97 10.16
C THR A 291 1.54 -1.84 11.32
N ASP A 292 1.49 -1.35 12.55
CA ASP A 292 0.93 -2.18 13.62
C ASP A 292 -0.57 -2.41 13.30
N LYS A 293 -0.94 -3.61 12.78
CA LYS A 293 -2.11 -4.46 13.12
C LYS A 293 -2.82 -5.32 12.01
N GLU A 294 -4.03 -5.81 12.38
CA GLU A 294 -5.01 -6.79 11.84
C GLU A 294 -4.49 -8.18 11.46
N LEU A 295 -3.67 -8.30 10.42
CA LEU A 295 -3.12 -9.57 9.98
C LEU A 295 -1.64 -9.64 10.32
N THR A 296 -1.20 -10.80 10.82
CA THR A 296 0.20 -11.07 11.12
C THR A 296 0.76 -11.98 10.05
N LEU A 297 1.75 -11.49 9.30
CA LEU A 297 2.47 -12.23 8.29
C LEU A 297 3.73 -12.83 8.91
N GLU A 298 3.79 -14.14 9.07
CA GLU A 298 5.02 -14.85 9.41
C GLU A 298 5.66 -15.38 8.13
N VAL A 299 6.85 -14.87 7.82
CA VAL A 299 7.62 -15.30 6.66
C VAL A 299 8.77 -16.17 7.13
N ASN A 300 8.78 -17.45 6.77
CA ASN A 300 9.88 -18.36 7.08
C ASN A 300 10.87 -18.40 5.90
N SER A 301 12.15 -18.16 6.19
CA SER A 301 13.25 -18.25 5.23
C SER A 301 14.19 -19.42 5.56
N GLN A 302 15.01 -19.81 4.59
CA GLN A 302 16.06 -20.85 4.75
C GLN A 302 17.02 -20.58 5.92
N GLU A 303 17.18 -19.31 6.30
CA GLU A 303 18.08 -18.89 7.37
C GLU A 303 17.42 -18.91 8.75
N GLY A 304 16.16 -19.36 8.84
CA GLY A 304 15.39 -19.40 10.09
C GLY A 304 14.93 -18.03 10.58
N TYR A 305 14.92 -17.02 9.70
CA TYR A 305 14.42 -15.69 10.03
C TYR A 305 12.91 -15.65 9.85
N THR A 306 12.17 -15.42 10.94
CA THR A 306 10.76 -15.07 10.89
C THR A 306 10.63 -13.55 10.86
N ASN A 307 10.25 -12.99 9.71
CA ASN A 307 9.79 -11.60 9.68
C ASN A 307 8.31 -11.57 10.03
N THR A 308 7.92 -10.65 10.91
CA THR A 308 6.52 -10.40 11.25
C THR A 308 6.12 -9.06 10.66
N ASN A 309 5.45 -9.09 9.52
CA ASN A 309 4.85 -7.88 8.94
C ASN A 309 3.35 -7.84 9.25
N SER A 310 2.78 -6.65 9.17
CA SER A 310 1.36 -6.47 9.42
C SER A 310 0.71 -5.68 8.29
N ILE A 311 -0.46 -6.17 7.87
CA ILE A 311 -1.19 -5.64 6.72
C ILE A 311 -2.36 -4.81 7.27
N ASN A 312 -2.39 -3.54 6.88
CA ASN A 312 -3.57 -2.72 7.13
C ASN A 312 -4.64 -3.10 6.09
N ASP A 313 -5.88 -3.25 6.51
CA ASP A 313 -7.00 -3.57 5.61
C ASP A 313 -7.84 -2.31 5.27
N PHE A 314 -7.42 -1.15 5.77
CA PHE A 314 -8.08 0.14 5.57
C PHE A 314 -7.48 0.93 4.41
N ILE A 315 -8.36 1.43 3.54
CA ILE A 315 -8.07 2.51 2.60
C ILE A 315 -8.71 3.79 3.15
N PHE A 316 -7.89 4.80 3.44
CA PHE A 316 -8.37 6.14 3.78
C PHE A 316 -8.66 6.89 2.49
N THR A 317 -9.73 7.68 2.46
CA THR A 317 -10.14 8.41 1.27
C THR A 317 -10.64 9.78 1.67
N ASP A 318 -9.94 10.83 1.24
CA ASP A 318 -10.17 12.16 1.79
C ASP A 318 -10.22 13.23 0.69
N VAL A 319 -11.14 14.18 0.89
CA VAL A 319 -11.24 15.41 0.10
C VAL A 319 -11.87 16.52 0.93
N GLN A 320 -11.43 17.75 0.67
CA GLN A 320 -12.13 18.96 1.11
C GLN A 320 -12.49 19.76 -0.13
N TYR A 321 -13.78 20.02 -0.32
CA TYR A 321 -14.27 20.81 -1.44
C TYR A 321 -14.04 22.29 -1.18
N ASP A 322 -13.81 23.07 -2.25
CA ASP A 322 -13.56 24.50 -2.16
C ASP A 322 -14.71 25.22 -1.44
N GLY A 323 -14.38 25.88 -0.32
CA GLY A 323 -15.33 26.65 0.49
C GLY A 323 -16.05 25.86 1.59
N GLU A 324 -15.72 24.58 1.79
CA GLU A 324 -16.20 23.79 2.93
C GLU A 324 -15.11 23.67 3.99
N ASP A 325 -15.45 23.78 5.28
CA ASP A 325 -14.51 23.58 6.40
C ASP A 325 -14.41 22.10 6.84
N ILE A 326 -15.24 21.24 6.26
CA ILE A 326 -15.42 19.83 6.66
C ILE A 326 -14.76 18.93 5.61
N ILE A 327 -13.94 17.99 6.07
CA ILE A 327 -13.46 16.90 5.20
C ILE A 327 -14.61 15.92 4.95
N SER A 328 -14.80 15.57 3.68
CA SER A 328 -15.61 14.42 3.31
C SER A 328 -14.67 13.26 3.03
N GLY A 329 -14.73 12.24 3.89
CA GLY A 329 -13.95 11.03 3.67
C GLY A 329 -14.55 9.80 4.32
N GLU A 330 -14.06 8.66 3.86
CA GLU A 330 -14.54 7.33 4.21
C GLU A 330 -13.35 6.38 4.35
N VAL A 331 -13.40 5.51 5.36
CA VAL A 331 -12.48 4.38 5.46
C VAL A 331 -13.15 3.18 4.82
N LEU A 332 -12.48 2.59 3.83
CA LEU A 332 -13.00 1.47 3.05
C LEU A 332 -12.20 0.21 3.34
N ASP A 333 -12.90 -0.92 3.45
CA ASP A 333 -12.27 -2.23 3.48
C ASP A 333 -11.70 -2.57 2.09
N LEU A 334 -10.54 -3.21 2.09
CA LEU A 334 -9.84 -3.63 0.89
C LEU A 334 -10.23 -5.05 0.48
N ASP A 335 -10.68 -5.20 -0.77
CA ASP A 335 -11.06 -6.52 -1.32
C ASP A 335 -9.83 -7.35 -1.75
N VAL A 336 -8.72 -6.66 -2.08
CA VAL A 336 -7.46 -7.25 -2.58
C VAL A 336 -6.26 -6.54 -1.94
N PHE A 337 -5.48 -7.23 -1.12
CA PHE A 337 -4.29 -6.67 -0.48
C PHE A 337 -2.99 -7.11 -1.16
N ARG A 338 -1.92 -6.33 -1.01
CA ARG A 338 -0.61 -6.62 -1.60
C ARG A 338 0.51 -6.31 -0.63
N PHE A 339 1.51 -7.18 -0.61
CA PHE A 339 2.72 -7.02 0.19
C PHE A 339 3.92 -7.67 -0.51
N THR A 340 5.11 -7.17 -0.21
CA THR A 340 6.37 -7.71 -0.75
C THR A 340 7.06 -8.60 0.27
N ILE A 341 7.68 -9.68 -0.21
CA ILE A 341 8.54 -10.55 0.59
C ILE A 341 9.83 -10.87 -0.16
N PRO A 342 10.94 -11.15 0.56
CA PRO A 342 12.18 -11.58 -0.06
C PRO A 342 12.00 -12.82 -0.96
N SER A 343 12.73 -12.91 -2.07
CA SER A 343 12.64 -14.08 -2.97
C SER A 343 13.24 -15.36 -2.41
N ASN A 344 13.98 -15.29 -1.28
CA ASN A 344 14.54 -16.44 -0.58
C ASN A 344 13.60 -17.02 0.50
N SER A 345 12.39 -16.48 0.65
CA SER A 345 11.34 -17.03 1.50
C SER A 345 10.85 -18.40 0.99
N GLU A 346 10.53 -19.31 1.91
CA GLU A 346 10.03 -20.66 1.59
C GLU A 346 8.55 -20.82 1.91
N GLU A 347 8.10 -20.17 2.97
CA GLU A 347 6.74 -20.30 3.47
C GLU A 347 6.25 -18.95 3.99
N ILE A 348 4.99 -18.68 3.75
CA ILE A 348 4.23 -17.58 4.32
C ILE A 348 3.08 -18.16 5.11
N VAL A 349 2.95 -17.74 6.36
CA VAL A 349 1.76 -18.00 7.19
C VAL A 349 1.09 -16.68 7.51
N LEU A 350 -0.19 -16.57 7.15
CA LEU A 350 -1.03 -15.45 7.55
C LEU A 350 -1.86 -15.83 8.77
N LYS A 351 -1.80 -14.99 9.79
CA LYS A 351 -2.55 -15.15 11.03
C LYS A 351 -3.49 -13.99 11.26
N ASP A 352 -4.65 -14.28 11.86
CA ASP A 352 -5.57 -13.27 12.36
C ASP A 352 -5.06 -12.60 13.65
N GLN A 353 -5.93 -11.79 14.27
CA GLN A 353 -5.64 -11.00 15.45
C GLN A 353 -5.45 -11.84 16.71
N GLU A 354 -6.10 -13.01 16.74
CA GLU A 354 -6.02 -14.01 17.80
C GLU A 354 -4.81 -14.94 17.60
N GLY A 355 -4.09 -14.81 16.48
CA GLY A 355 -2.94 -15.62 16.11
C GLY A 355 -3.32 -16.94 15.46
N ASN A 356 -4.57 -17.13 15.03
CA ASN A 356 -4.98 -18.31 14.28
C ASN A 356 -4.51 -18.21 12.84
N ASN A 357 -4.05 -19.32 12.28
CA ASN A 357 -3.67 -19.40 10.87
C ASN A 357 -4.92 -19.29 9.98
N ILE A 358 -4.96 -18.29 9.12
CA ILE A 358 -6.03 -18.06 8.14
C ILE A 358 -5.58 -18.30 6.69
N GLY A 359 -4.28 -18.45 6.47
CA GLY A 359 -3.72 -18.79 5.16
C GLY A 359 -2.27 -19.25 5.25
N GLU A 360 -1.86 -20.08 4.29
CA GLU A 360 -0.50 -20.60 4.16
C GLU A 360 -0.14 -20.62 2.67
N LEU A 361 1.05 -20.14 2.31
CA LEU A 361 1.59 -20.20 0.96
C LEU A 361 3.00 -20.79 1.02
N ILE A 362 3.18 -21.94 0.37
CA ILE A 362 4.49 -22.56 0.18
C ILE A 362 5.05 -22.05 -1.14
N LEU A 363 6.20 -21.38 -1.08
CA LEU A 363 6.91 -20.81 -2.23
C LEU A 363 7.86 -21.87 -2.78
N ASP A 364 7.34 -22.76 -3.63
CA ASP A 364 8.20 -23.73 -4.32
C ASP A 364 9.04 -23.03 -5.39
N LYS A 365 10.36 -23.13 -5.28
CA LYS A 365 11.32 -22.56 -6.24
C LYS A 365 11.29 -23.27 -7.60
N SER A 366 10.61 -24.42 -7.70
CA SER A 366 10.85 -25.37 -8.79
C SER A 366 9.78 -25.51 -9.88
N GLU A 367 8.56 -25.00 -9.72
CA GLU A 367 7.52 -24.79 -10.77
C GLU A 367 6.13 -24.82 -10.10
N GLY A 368 5.44 -23.67 -10.04
CA GLY A 368 4.03 -23.59 -9.65
C GLY A 368 3.74 -23.67 -8.14
N THR A 369 3.37 -22.54 -7.54
CA THR A 369 2.88 -22.49 -6.16
C THR A 369 1.57 -23.23 -6.00
N THR A 370 1.54 -24.21 -5.10
CA THR A 370 0.31 -24.90 -4.68
C THR A 370 -0.15 -24.30 -3.35
N LEU A 371 -1.31 -23.65 -3.34
CA LEU A 371 -2.00 -23.26 -2.10
C LEU A 371 -2.46 -24.53 -1.36
N CYS A 372 -1.82 -24.85 -0.25
CA CYS A 372 -2.28 -25.91 0.65
C CYS A 372 -3.43 -25.38 1.49
N LYS A 373 -4.67 -25.77 1.16
CA LYS A 373 -5.83 -25.49 2.00
C LYS A 373 -5.88 -26.50 3.15
N LYS A 374 -6.06 -26.04 4.40
CA LYS A 374 -6.35 -26.91 5.54
C LYS A 374 -7.84 -27.14 5.71
#